data_AF-A0A1Z4N4C2-F1
#
_entry.id   AF-A0A1Z4N4C2-F1
#
_cell.length_a   1.000
_cell.length_b   1.000
_cell.length_c   1.000
_cell.angle_alpha   90.00
_cell.angle_beta   90.00
_cell.angle_gamma   90.00
#
_symmetry.space_group_name_H-M   'P 1'
#
loop_
_entity.id
_entity.type
_entity.pdbx_description
1 polymer ?
#
loop_
_entity_poly.entity_id
_entity_poly.type
_entity_poly.pdbx_seq_one_letter_code
_entity_poly.pdbx_strand_id
1 'polypeptide(L)'
;MPLNGMPLSAIAVESQTEKLSTVAVATAVNILEAIAGKHCLIIGDTGTGKSTIAQWLAQQSNSQVKVYDPDASIDEWQGLEVIGKGGNFADISASMNDDLLEMQKRIVARATDGDKANTGKDLCIIAEEFPVLKDECDIAPMWLGRIARRGRKPKIFVIALSQSDSVTALGIEGDGAIRSNFRYIRLGKFAVNHAKRLKDEGLVQWLQSGKYRCMVDDEPCQLPDLTSYKAVIVRVPEKPVLPSTETPEPLDIHDSPEFLEPEKPVTGGLKSTILPLKDAGYSDTRIIKDVLGYRGADYQKGRQLMTRILNDAT
;
A
#
# COMPACT_ATOMS: atom_id res chain seq x y z
N MET A 1 14.83 -90.00 28.38
CA MET A 1 14.04 -89.43 29.49
C MET A 1 14.75 -88.17 30.00
N PRO A 2 13.98 -87.15 30.44
CA PRO A 2 14.37 -85.73 30.51
C PRO A 2 14.62 -85.22 31.93
N LEU A 3 14.91 -83.92 32.04
CA LEU A 3 14.56 -82.87 33.04
C LEU A 3 15.68 -81.82 33.01
N ASN A 4 15.54 -80.49 33.03
CA ASN A 4 14.47 -79.47 32.96
C ASN A 4 15.28 -78.15 32.80
N GLY A 5 14.97 -77.18 31.93
CA GLY A 5 13.79 -76.31 32.00
C GLY A 5 14.19 -74.90 32.47
N MET A 6 14.38 -73.97 31.53
CA MET A 6 14.09 -72.53 31.71
C MET A 6 13.65 -71.93 30.37
N PRO A 7 12.63 -71.04 30.33
CA PRO A 7 12.02 -70.58 29.10
C PRO A 7 12.74 -69.38 28.49
N LEU A 8 12.90 -69.41 27.16
CA LEU A 8 13.21 -68.25 26.32
C LEU A 8 11.94 -67.37 26.23
N SER A 9 11.79 -66.44 27.16
CA SER A 9 10.79 -65.39 27.05
C SER A 9 11.36 -64.04 27.49
N ALA A 10 11.24 -63.07 26.58
CA ALA A 10 11.37 -61.63 26.79
C ALA A 10 12.79 -61.06 26.93
N ILE A 11 13.55 -61.02 25.83
CA ILE A 11 14.33 -59.81 25.53
C ILE A 11 13.34 -58.81 24.96
N ALA A 12 12.77 -58.00 25.85
CA ALA A 12 11.97 -56.85 25.46
C ALA A 12 12.93 -55.86 24.79
N VAL A 13 12.78 -55.70 23.46
CA VAL A 13 13.27 -54.52 22.76
C VAL A 13 12.44 -53.37 23.33
N GLU A 14 13.03 -52.58 24.23
CA GLU A 14 12.49 -51.28 24.60
C GLU A 14 12.56 -50.40 23.36
N SER A 15 11.50 -50.47 22.53
CA SER A 15 11.17 -49.41 21.62
C SER A 15 10.85 -48.19 22.46
N GLN A 16 11.82 -47.29 22.63
CA GLN A 16 11.55 -45.93 23.04
C GLN A 16 10.59 -45.36 22.01
N THR A 17 9.31 -45.45 22.34
CA THR A 17 8.27 -44.81 21.57
C THR A 17 8.45 -43.34 21.89
N GLU A 18 9.13 -42.61 21.01
CA GLU A 18 9.09 -41.16 21.04
C GLU A 18 7.63 -40.78 21.18
N LYS A 19 7.25 -40.28 22.36
CA LYS A 19 6.01 -39.55 22.52
C LYS A 19 6.19 -38.31 21.67
N LEU A 20 5.83 -38.38 20.39
CA LEU A 20 5.33 -37.24 19.67
C LEU A 20 4.12 -36.77 20.47
N SER A 21 4.36 -35.87 21.42
CA SER A 21 3.32 -35.01 21.94
C SER A 21 2.83 -34.23 20.72
N THR A 22 1.74 -34.69 20.12
CA THR A 22 0.93 -33.88 19.24
C THR A 22 0.37 -32.75 20.10
N VAL A 23 1.18 -31.71 20.27
CA VAL A 23 0.67 -30.44 20.79
C VAL A 23 -0.37 -30.02 19.76
N ALA A 24 -1.63 -30.01 20.18
CA ALA A 24 -2.74 -29.58 19.35
C ALA A 24 -2.51 -28.09 19.04
N VAL A 25 -1.89 -27.82 17.90
CA VAL A 25 -1.72 -26.46 17.42
C VAL A 25 -3.11 -25.91 17.13
N ALA A 26 -3.40 -24.72 17.65
CA ALA A 26 -4.62 -23.99 17.34
C ALA A 26 -4.86 -23.98 15.82
N THR A 27 -6.12 -24.10 15.41
CA THR A 27 -6.51 -24.06 14.01
C THR A 27 -5.90 -22.82 13.35
N ALA A 28 -5.01 -23.04 12.37
CA ALA A 28 -4.33 -21.95 11.70
C ALA A 28 -5.35 -21.02 11.03
N VAL A 29 -5.17 -19.71 11.17
CA VAL A 29 -6.08 -18.73 10.60
C VAL A 29 -5.94 -18.64 9.09
N ASN A 30 -7.06 -18.39 8.41
CA ASN A 30 -7.06 -18.01 7.00
C ASN A 30 -6.52 -16.58 6.87
N ILE A 31 -5.38 -16.43 6.19
CA ILE A 31 -4.74 -15.12 6.06
C ILE A 31 -5.61 -14.08 5.36
N LEU A 32 -6.36 -14.45 4.32
CA LEU A 32 -7.18 -13.51 3.55
C LEU A 32 -8.32 -12.95 4.40
N GLU A 33 -8.95 -13.80 5.21
CA GLU A 33 -9.97 -13.39 6.16
C GLU A 33 -9.39 -12.50 7.27
N ALA A 34 -8.23 -12.88 7.82
CA ALA A 34 -7.59 -12.17 8.93
C ALA A 34 -7.18 -10.73 8.58
N ILE A 35 -6.80 -10.49 7.32
CA ILE A 35 -6.34 -9.17 6.84
C ILE A 35 -7.38 -8.37 6.07
N ALA A 36 -8.57 -8.93 5.79
CA ALA A 36 -9.58 -8.30 4.95
C ALA A 36 -9.93 -6.88 5.45
N GLY A 37 -9.69 -5.87 4.61
CA GLY A 37 -9.97 -4.46 4.93
C GLY A 37 -9.12 -3.92 6.09
N LYS A 38 -7.89 -4.41 6.26
CA LYS A 38 -6.92 -3.96 7.27
C LYS A 38 -5.62 -3.51 6.61
N HIS A 39 -4.89 -2.62 7.29
CA HIS A 39 -3.49 -2.36 6.97
C HIS A 39 -2.65 -3.53 7.49
N CYS A 40 -1.56 -3.85 6.80
CA CYS A 40 -0.67 -4.94 7.18
C CYS A 40 0.77 -4.44 7.37
N LEU A 41 1.46 -5.02 8.34
CA LEU A 41 2.91 -4.87 8.50
C LEU A 41 3.52 -6.27 8.43
N ILE A 42 4.26 -6.54 7.36
CA ILE A 42 4.94 -7.83 7.13
C ILE A 42 6.37 -7.70 7.63
N ILE A 43 6.71 -8.51 8.65
CA ILE A 43 8.00 -8.43 9.34
C ILE A 43 8.74 -9.75 9.22
N GLY A 44 10.00 -9.67 8.83
CA GLY A 44 10.89 -10.81 8.70
C GLY A 44 12.30 -10.40 8.31
N ASP A 45 13.27 -11.26 8.60
CA ASP A 45 14.66 -11.07 8.16
C ASP A 45 14.75 -11.07 6.63
N THR A 46 15.93 -10.72 6.09
CA THR A 46 16.23 -10.91 4.67
C THR A 46 16.03 -12.38 4.28
N GLY A 47 15.41 -12.61 3.12
CA GLY A 47 15.18 -13.96 2.59
C GLY A 47 14.03 -14.75 3.22
N THR A 48 13.25 -14.17 4.15
CA THR A 48 12.09 -14.86 4.73
C THR A 48 10.83 -14.84 3.83
N GLY A 49 10.92 -14.27 2.63
CA GLY A 49 9.83 -14.23 1.65
C GLY A 49 8.82 -13.09 1.83
N LYS A 50 9.20 -11.96 2.44
CA LYS A 50 8.32 -10.78 2.62
C LYS A 50 7.71 -10.30 1.31
N SER A 51 8.53 -10.04 0.30
CA SER A 51 8.08 -9.56 -1.01
C SER A 51 7.24 -10.61 -1.72
N THR A 52 7.60 -11.90 -1.59
CA THR A 52 6.84 -13.03 -2.15
C THR A 52 5.41 -13.11 -1.60
N ILE A 53 5.23 -13.00 -0.27
CA ILE A 53 3.89 -12.99 0.32
C ILE A 53 3.11 -11.73 -0.05
N ALA A 54 3.77 -10.57 -0.11
CA ALA A 54 3.12 -9.32 -0.51
C ALA A 54 2.57 -9.40 -1.95
N GLN A 55 3.36 -9.95 -2.88
CA GLN A 55 2.92 -10.25 -4.24
C GLN A 55 1.74 -11.23 -4.24
N TRP A 56 1.84 -12.33 -3.48
CA TRP A 56 0.76 -13.32 -3.39
C TRP A 56 -0.54 -12.69 -2.91
N LEU A 57 -0.49 -11.86 -1.87
CA LEU A 57 -1.63 -11.12 -1.34
C LEU A 57 -2.22 -10.13 -2.36
N ALA A 58 -1.38 -9.41 -3.12
CA ALA A 58 -1.83 -8.50 -4.17
C ALA A 58 -2.73 -9.23 -5.19
N GLN A 59 -2.33 -10.43 -5.61
CA GLN A 59 -3.11 -11.24 -6.57
C GLN A 59 -4.43 -11.77 -6.02
N GLN A 60 -4.55 -11.95 -4.70
CA GLN A 60 -5.80 -12.44 -4.12
C GLN A 60 -6.87 -11.36 -4.01
N SER A 61 -6.48 -10.09 -4.19
CA SER A 61 -7.37 -8.94 -4.04
C SER A 61 -7.88 -8.46 -5.40
N ASN A 62 -9.14 -8.01 -5.44
CA ASN A 62 -9.68 -7.23 -6.57
C ASN A 62 -9.37 -5.72 -6.42
N SER A 63 -8.42 -5.36 -5.56
CA SER A 63 -8.02 -3.98 -5.33
C SER A 63 -7.15 -3.48 -6.48
N GLN A 64 -7.17 -2.17 -6.70
CA GLN A 64 -6.08 -1.53 -7.42
C GLN A 64 -4.82 -1.65 -6.56
N VAL A 65 -3.72 -2.11 -7.15
CA VAL A 65 -2.46 -2.31 -6.42
C VAL A 65 -1.38 -1.45 -7.05
N LYS A 66 -0.65 -0.72 -6.20
CA LYS A 66 0.60 -0.06 -6.56
C LYS A 66 1.69 -0.35 -5.56
N VAL A 67 2.93 -0.23 -5.99
CA VAL A 67 4.13 -0.61 -5.22
C VAL A 67 5.09 0.57 -5.16
N TYR A 68 5.58 0.87 -3.96
CA TYR A 68 6.75 1.70 -3.74
C TYR A 68 7.94 0.80 -3.52
N ASP A 69 8.81 0.75 -4.52
CA ASP A 69 10.02 -0.06 -4.47
C ASP A 69 11.13 0.62 -5.29
N PRO A 70 12.12 1.25 -4.62
CA PRO A 70 13.23 1.90 -5.29
C PRO A 70 14.20 0.91 -5.94
N ASP A 71 14.26 -0.32 -5.42
CA ASP A 71 15.23 -1.34 -5.77
C ASP A 71 14.64 -2.41 -6.73
N ALA A 72 13.35 -2.31 -7.04
CA ALA A 72 12.67 -3.19 -7.98
C ALA A 72 13.41 -3.28 -9.32
N SER A 73 13.76 -4.50 -9.68
CA SER A 73 14.21 -4.86 -11.01
C SER A 73 13.08 -4.77 -12.05
N ILE A 74 13.43 -5.01 -13.32
CA ILE A 74 12.44 -5.05 -14.39
C ILE A 74 11.47 -6.25 -14.24
N ASP A 75 11.93 -7.33 -13.60
CA ASP A 75 11.21 -8.59 -13.47
C ASP A 75 10.39 -8.72 -12.18
N GLU A 76 10.56 -7.79 -11.25
CA GLU A 76 9.78 -7.73 -10.01
C GLU A 76 8.47 -6.98 -10.21
N TRP A 77 7.45 -7.43 -9.47
CA TRP A 77 6.11 -6.83 -9.46
C TRP A 77 5.45 -6.76 -10.84
N GLN A 78 5.71 -7.72 -11.73
CA GLN A 78 5.18 -7.75 -13.09
C GLN A 78 3.66 -7.50 -13.15
N GLY A 79 3.19 -6.65 -14.06
CA GLY A 79 1.76 -6.32 -14.15
C GLY A 79 1.19 -5.46 -13.01
N LEU A 80 2.03 -5.01 -12.06
CA LEU A 80 1.66 -3.97 -11.09
C LEU A 80 2.32 -2.63 -11.45
N GLU A 81 1.70 -1.54 -11.00
CA GLU A 81 2.33 -0.23 -11.05
C GLU A 81 3.42 -0.14 -9.99
N VAL A 82 4.68 0.01 -10.42
CA VAL A 82 5.82 0.19 -9.53
C VAL A 82 6.34 1.61 -9.68
N ILE A 83 6.41 2.31 -8.56
CA ILE A 83 6.86 3.70 -8.48
C ILE A 83 8.18 3.72 -7.73
N GLY A 84 9.14 4.45 -8.30
CA GLY A 84 10.45 4.67 -7.71
C GLY A 84 11.60 3.84 -8.26
N LYS A 85 11.38 2.98 -9.27
CA LYS A 85 12.42 2.14 -9.87
C LYS A 85 13.71 2.92 -10.14
N GLY A 86 14.85 2.32 -9.81
CA GLY A 86 16.17 2.94 -9.99
C GLY A 86 16.48 4.01 -8.96
N GLY A 87 15.95 3.90 -7.73
CA GLY A 87 16.20 4.84 -6.64
C GLY A 87 15.49 6.18 -6.78
N ASN A 88 14.39 6.26 -7.54
CA ASN A 88 13.64 7.49 -7.74
C ASN A 88 12.68 7.78 -6.56
N PHE A 89 13.26 8.17 -5.44
CA PHE A 89 12.54 8.56 -4.22
C PHE A 89 11.69 9.83 -4.40
N ALA A 90 12.01 10.67 -5.38
CA ALA A 90 11.22 11.86 -5.69
C ALA A 90 9.83 11.49 -6.20
N ASP A 91 9.73 10.50 -7.10
CA ASP A 91 8.45 9.99 -7.61
C ASP A 91 7.66 9.26 -6.51
N ILE A 92 8.34 8.52 -5.63
CA ILE A 92 7.70 7.92 -4.44
C ILE A 92 7.10 9.01 -3.55
N SER A 93 7.88 10.05 -3.24
CA SER A 93 7.43 11.18 -2.41
C SER A 93 6.26 11.95 -3.04
N ALA A 94 6.28 12.14 -4.36
CA ALA A 94 5.16 12.74 -5.09
C ALA A 94 3.92 11.86 -5.02
N SER A 95 4.05 10.56 -5.27
CA SER A 95 2.94 9.60 -5.20
C SER A 95 2.37 9.46 -3.79
N MET A 96 3.20 9.55 -2.74
CA MET A 96 2.72 9.58 -1.34
C MET A 96 1.91 10.85 -1.05
N ASN A 97 2.26 12.00 -1.64
CA ASN A 97 1.41 13.20 -1.55
C ASN A 97 0.07 12.98 -2.25
N ASP A 98 0.10 12.39 -3.45
CA ASP A 98 -1.11 12.09 -4.22
C ASP A 98 -2.04 11.12 -3.48
N ASP A 99 -1.51 10.14 -2.75
CA ASP A 99 -2.29 9.27 -1.88
C ASP A 99 -3.07 10.04 -0.81
N LEU A 100 -2.42 11.01 -0.18
CA LEU A 100 -3.06 11.81 0.86
C LEU A 100 -4.15 12.72 0.28
N LEU A 101 -3.93 13.25 -0.92
CA LEU A 101 -4.93 14.01 -1.67
C LEU A 101 -6.10 13.12 -2.08
N GLU A 102 -5.84 11.93 -2.61
CA GLU A 102 -6.86 10.95 -2.98
C GLU A 102 -7.67 10.49 -1.77
N MET A 103 -7.00 10.22 -0.64
CA MET A 103 -7.66 9.91 0.62
C MET A 103 -8.62 11.03 1.03
N GLN A 104 -8.20 12.28 0.92
CA GLN A 104 -9.04 13.44 1.25
C GLN A 104 -10.23 13.56 0.30
N LYS A 105 -10.03 13.37 -1.02
CA LYS A 105 -11.12 13.36 -2.02
C LYS A 105 -12.16 12.29 -1.68
N ARG A 106 -11.74 11.06 -1.37
CA ARG A 106 -12.64 9.96 -1.01
C ARG A 106 -13.37 10.16 0.32
N ILE A 107 -12.78 10.90 1.25
CA ILE A 107 -13.43 11.30 2.51
C ILE A 107 -14.56 12.30 2.22
N VAL A 108 -14.30 13.30 1.35
CA VAL A 108 -15.32 14.26 0.92
C VAL A 108 -16.44 13.55 0.15
N ALA A 109 -16.11 12.70 -0.82
CA ALA A 109 -17.09 11.93 -1.57
C ALA A 109 -17.98 11.07 -0.64
N ARG A 110 -17.41 10.46 0.40
CA ARG A 110 -18.19 9.74 1.41
C ARG A 110 -19.12 10.65 2.21
N ALA A 111 -18.68 11.86 2.54
CA ALA A 111 -19.51 12.81 3.27
C ALA A 111 -20.72 13.29 2.43
N THR A 112 -20.56 13.37 1.10
CA THR A 112 -21.61 13.80 0.17
C THR A 112 -22.50 12.64 -0.30
N ASP A 113 -21.91 11.52 -0.71
CA ASP A 113 -22.58 10.40 -1.39
C ASP A 113 -22.82 9.18 -0.48
N GLY A 114 -22.45 9.30 0.80
CA GLY A 114 -22.64 8.28 1.83
C GLY A 114 -21.64 7.11 1.77
N ASP A 115 -21.92 6.07 2.54
CA ASP A 115 -20.98 4.98 2.82
C ASP A 115 -20.57 4.15 1.58
N LYS A 116 -21.34 4.23 0.49
CA LYS A 116 -21.08 3.50 -0.77
C LYS A 116 -20.19 4.26 -1.76
N ALA A 117 -19.85 5.53 -1.50
CA ALA A 117 -19.09 6.39 -2.42
C ALA A 117 -17.77 5.78 -2.96
N ASN A 118 -17.17 4.89 -2.16
CA ASN A 118 -15.86 4.27 -2.44
C ASN A 118 -15.97 2.76 -2.75
N THR A 119 -17.17 2.24 -3.05
CA THR A 119 -17.36 0.82 -3.37
C THR A 119 -16.62 0.45 -4.65
N GLY A 120 -15.81 -0.62 -4.63
CA GLY A 120 -15.01 -1.07 -5.77
C GLY A 120 -13.81 -0.19 -6.10
N LYS A 121 -13.48 0.78 -5.24
CA LYS A 121 -12.32 1.67 -5.41
C LYS A 121 -11.16 1.30 -4.48
N ASP A 122 -11.19 0.12 -3.87
CA ASP A 122 -10.17 -0.32 -2.91
C ASP A 122 -8.77 -0.22 -3.53
N LEU A 123 -7.91 0.57 -2.89
CA LEU A 123 -6.51 0.78 -3.26
C LEU A 123 -5.64 0.10 -2.21
N CYS A 124 -4.76 -0.81 -2.63
CA CYS A 124 -3.75 -1.44 -1.81
C CYS A 124 -2.37 -0.92 -2.24
N ILE A 125 -1.62 -0.36 -1.30
CA ILE A 125 -0.29 0.18 -1.54
C ILE A 125 0.71 -0.71 -0.84
N ILE A 126 1.62 -1.30 -1.61
CA ILE A 126 2.75 -2.06 -1.04
C ILE A 126 3.92 -1.08 -0.88
N ALA A 127 4.45 -0.99 0.32
CA ALA A 127 5.64 -0.21 0.62
C ALA A 127 6.79 -1.20 0.89
N GLU A 128 7.58 -1.49 -0.15
CA GLU A 128 8.74 -2.39 -0.08
C GLU A 128 9.82 -1.75 0.77
N GLU A 129 10.31 -2.50 1.77
CA GLU A 129 11.28 -2.07 2.78
C GLU A 129 11.02 -0.64 3.28
N PHE A 130 9.90 -0.45 3.96
CA PHE A 130 9.45 0.85 4.46
C PHE A 130 10.51 1.65 5.24
N PRO A 131 11.41 1.05 6.05
CA PRO A 131 12.51 1.80 6.66
C PRO A 131 13.35 2.60 5.65
N VAL A 132 13.63 2.05 4.48
CA VAL A 132 14.34 2.77 3.39
C VAL A 132 13.50 3.94 2.90
N LEU A 133 12.21 3.72 2.65
CA LEU A 133 11.31 4.80 2.24
C LEU A 133 11.20 5.90 3.29
N LYS A 134 11.19 5.52 4.57
CA LYS A 134 11.14 6.43 5.71
C LYS A 134 12.41 7.28 5.82
N ASP A 135 13.57 6.72 5.52
CA ASP A 135 14.85 7.44 5.59
C ASP A 135 15.09 8.33 4.36
N GLU A 136 14.58 7.97 3.18
CA GLU A 136 14.80 8.70 1.91
C GLU A 136 13.64 9.63 1.51
N CYS A 137 12.43 9.42 2.02
CA CYS A 137 11.25 10.24 1.74
C CYS A 137 10.73 10.89 3.03
N ASP A 138 11.02 12.19 3.23
CA ASP A 138 10.57 12.96 4.40
C ASP A 138 9.07 12.83 4.71
N ILE A 139 8.24 12.61 3.69
CA ILE A 139 6.79 12.46 3.82
C ILE A 139 6.37 11.08 4.35
N ALA A 140 7.18 10.03 4.18
CA ALA A 140 6.78 8.65 4.45
C ALA A 140 6.27 8.40 5.87
N PRO A 141 6.90 8.93 6.95
CA PRO A 141 6.37 8.83 8.31
C PRO A 141 4.95 9.40 8.47
N MET A 142 4.74 10.63 7.97
CA MET A 142 3.44 11.30 8.01
C MET A 142 2.41 10.53 7.16
N TRP A 143 2.81 10.10 5.97
CA TRP A 143 1.99 9.34 5.04
C TRP A 143 1.50 8.04 5.68
N LEU A 144 2.40 7.22 6.21
CA LEU A 144 2.07 5.95 6.86
C LEU A 144 1.10 6.17 8.02
N GLY A 145 1.40 7.13 8.90
CA GLY A 145 0.54 7.44 10.04
C GLY A 145 -0.86 7.92 9.64
N ARG A 146 -0.98 8.73 8.57
CA ARG A 146 -2.28 9.22 8.10
C ARG A 146 -3.09 8.11 7.43
N ILE A 147 -2.47 7.33 6.54
CA ILE A 147 -3.13 6.19 5.89
C ILE A 147 -3.57 5.16 6.93
N ALA A 148 -2.72 4.78 7.87
CA ALA A 148 -3.06 3.79 8.90
C ALA A 148 -4.28 4.19 9.75
N ARG A 149 -4.39 5.47 10.14
CA ARG A 149 -5.50 5.94 10.98
C ARG A 149 -6.80 6.17 10.21
N ARG A 150 -6.71 6.63 8.96
CA ARG A 150 -7.86 7.16 8.22
C ARG A 150 -8.24 6.35 6.98
N GLY A 151 -7.39 5.44 6.51
CA GLY A 151 -7.50 4.74 5.23
C GLY A 151 -8.67 3.76 5.11
N ARG A 152 -9.15 3.20 6.23
CA ARG A 152 -10.27 2.22 6.23
C ARG A 152 -11.55 2.73 5.57
N LYS A 153 -12.00 3.95 5.89
CA LYS A 153 -13.24 4.55 5.36
C LYS A 153 -13.16 4.94 3.86
N PRO A 154 -12.06 5.54 3.37
CA PRO A 154 -11.83 5.81 1.96
C PRO A 154 -11.30 4.60 1.16
N LYS A 155 -11.16 3.42 1.78
CA LYS A 155 -10.72 2.18 1.12
C LYS A 155 -9.30 2.29 0.54
N ILE A 156 -8.38 2.89 1.30
CA ILE A 156 -6.95 2.95 0.97
C ILE A 156 -6.21 2.20 2.05
N PHE A 157 -5.53 1.12 1.68
CA PHE A 157 -4.83 0.21 2.58
C PHE A 157 -3.34 0.17 2.23
N VAL A 158 -2.52 -0.15 3.22
CA VAL A 158 -1.08 -0.27 3.05
C VAL A 158 -0.63 -1.63 3.56
N ILE A 159 0.28 -2.26 2.82
CA ILE A 159 1.08 -3.40 3.23
C ILE A 159 2.51 -2.88 3.32
N ALA A 160 2.98 -2.58 4.53
CA ALA A 160 4.35 -2.14 4.77
C ALA A 160 5.24 -3.36 5.03
N LEU A 161 6.40 -3.42 4.39
CA LEU A 161 7.38 -4.49 4.60
C LEU A 161 8.54 -3.92 5.41
N SER A 162 9.00 -4.67 6.40
CA SER A 162 10.09 -4.19 7.26
C SER A 162 10.87 -5.35 7.88
N GLN A 163 12.14 -5.09 8.19
CA GLN A 163 12.96 -5.97 9.03
C GLN A 163 12.84 -5.65 10.53
N SER A 164 12.03 -4.65 10.91
CA SER A 164 11.81 -4.24 12.30
C SER A 164 10.39 -3.72 12.52
N ASP A 165 9.80 -3.99 13.68
CA ASP A 165 8.51 -3.45 14.11
C ASP A 165 8.62 -2.32 15.15
N SER A 166 9.82 -1.77 15.30
CA SER A 166 10.07 -0.63 16.18
C SER A 166 9.40 0.63 15.64
N VAL A 167 8.97 1.51 16.56
CA VAL A 167 8.42 2.83 16.18
C VAL A 167 9.43 3.66 15.39
N THR A 168 10.73 3.48 15.66
CA THR A 168 11.82 4.14 14.96
C THR A 168 11.99 3.66 13.52
N ALA A 169 11.91 2.35 13.27
CA ALA A 169 11.95 1.82 11.91
C ALA A 169 10.75 2.28 11.07
N LEU A 170 9.63 2.61 11.71
CA LEU A 170 8.41 3.07 11.06
C LEU A 170 8.25 4.60 11.05
N GLY A 171 9.17 5.36 11.66
CA GLY A 171 9.09 6.82 11.76
C GLY A 171 7.90 7.36 12.57
N ILE A 172 7.39 6.57 13.53
CA ILE A 172 6.21 6.90 14.33
C ILE A 172 6.55 7.10 15.81
N GLU A 173 7.77 7.55 16.10
CA GLU A 173 8.19 7.93 17.44
C GLU A 173 7.25 8.98 18.04
N GLY A 174 6.90 8.80 19.32
CA GLY A 174 5.91 9.66 19.99
C GLY A 174 4.44 9.30 19.69
N ASP A 175 4.16 8.44 18.70
CA ASP A 175 2.81 7.95 18.40
C ASP A 175 2.79 6.44 18.11
N GLY A 176 3.26 5.67 19.08
CA GLY A 176 3.28 4.20 19.00
C GLY A 176 1.89 3.56 18.88
N ALA A 177 0.81 4.31 19.14
CA ALA A 177 -0.56 3.85 18.97
C ALA A 177 -0.90 3.60 17.49
N ILE A 178 -0.20 4.23 16.53
CA ILE A 178 -0.36 3.93 15.10
C ILE A 178 -0.25 2.43 14.82
N ARG A 179 0.62 1.72 15.53
CA ARG A 179 0.87 0.29 15.36
C ARG A 179 -0.39 -0.58 15.50
N SER A 180 -1.37 -0.18 16.32
CA SER A 180 -2.61 -0.94 16.52
C SER A 180 -3.54 -0.93 15.29
N ASN A 181 -3.25 -0.09 14.30
CA ASN A 181 -4.00 -0.05 13.04
C ASN A 181 -3.54 -1.12 12.02
N PHE A 182 -2.44 -1.82 12.32
CA PHE A 182 -1.87 -2.85 11.45
C PHE A 182 -2.17 -4.25 11.99
N ARG A 183 -2.45 -5.16 11.07
CA ARG A 183 -2.28 -6.60 11.29
C ARG A 183 -0.82 -6.97 11.07
N TYR A 184 -0.23 -7.67 12.01
CA TYR A 184 1.18 -8.06 11.96
C TYR A 184 1.29 -9.43 11.32
N ILE A 185 1.98 -9.52 10.18
CA ILE A 185 2.35 -10.81 9.59
C ILE A 185 3.82 -11.04 9.92
N ARG A 186 4.09 -11.90 10.90
CA ARG A 186 5.45 -12.17 11.38
C ARG A 186 5.97 -13.45 10.74
N LEU A 187 7.12 -13.36 10.07
CA LEU A 187 7.78 -14.45 9.37
C LEU A 187 9.02 -14.92 10.14
N GLY A 188 9.41 -16.18 9.93
CA GLY A 188 10.68 -16.74 10.43
C GLY A 188 10.94 -16.47 11.92
N LYS A 189 12.10 -15.91 12.24
CA LYS A 189 12.51 -15.64 13.64
C LYS A 189 11.57 -14.69 14.37
N PHE A 190 10.94 -13.74 13.68
CA PHE A 190 10.00 -12.82 14.31
C PHE A 190 8.74 -13.54 14.79
N ALA A 191 8.25 -14.51 14.02
CA ALA A 191 7.15 -15.39 14.42
C ALA A 191 7.53 -16.19 15.66
N VAL A 192 8.67 -16.89 15.59
CA VAL A 192 9.16 -17.76 16.68
C VAL A 192 9.41 -16.96 17.96
N ASN A 193 10.04 -15.79 17.85
CA ASN A 193 10.31 -14.94 19.01
C ASN A 193 9.02 -14.39 19.62
N HIS A 194 8.00 -14.13 18.81
CA HIS A 194 6.70 -13.70 19.31
C HIS A 194 5.97 -14.84 20.04
N ALA A 195 5.93 -16.04 19.47
CA ALA A 195 5.37 -17.23 20.12
C ALA A 195 6.07 -17.52 21.48
N LYS A 196 7.39 -17.36 21.55
CA LYS A 196 8.15 -17.44 22.82
C LYS A 196 7.67 -16.41 23.86
N ARG A 197 7.36 -15.17 23.44
CA ARG A 197 6.81 -14.14 24.35
C ARG A 197 5.41 -14.49 24.84
N LEU A 198 4.60 -15.16 24.00
CA LEU A 198 3.30 -15.71 24.38
C LEU A 198 3.41 -16.94 25.28
N LYS A 199 4.62 -17.50 25.45
CA LYS A 199 4.90 -18.73 26.20
C LYS A 199 4.19 -19.97 25.62
N ASP A 200 3.99 -19.98 24.30
CA ASP A 200 3.39 -21.10 23.58
C ASP A 200 4.48 -21.98 22.93
N GLU A 201 4.93 -22.99 23.66
CA GLU A 201 5.97 -23.93 23.19
C GLU A 201 5.50 -24.77 22.00
N GLY A 202 4.20 -25.10 21.95
CA GLY A 202 3.59 -25.83 20.84
C GLY A 202 3.65 -25.05 19.54
N LEU A 203 3.29 -23.77 19.61
CA LEU A 203 3.37 -22.85 18.48
C LEU A 203 4.81 -22.64 18.04
N VAL A 204 5.78 -22.53 18.97
CA VAL A 204 7.21 -22.45 18.63
C VAL A 204 7.65 -23.68 17.83
N GLN A 205 7.35 -24.89 18.31
CA GLN A 205 7.70 -26.14 17.61
C GLN A 205 7.00 -26.23 16.25
N TRP A 206 5.75 -25.80 16.16
CA TRP A 206 5.01 -25.76 14.90
C TRP A 206 5.65 -24.79 13.91
N LEU A 207 5.94 -23.55 14.30
CA LEU A 207 6.59 -22.56 13.41
C LEU A 207 7.95 -23.07 12.87
N GLN A 208 8.71 -23.80 13.69
CA GLN A 208 10.05 -24.30 13.32
C GLN A 208 10.03 -25.56 12.44
N SER A 209 8.99 -26.39 12.53
CA SER A 209 8.95 -27.71 11.88
C SER A 209 8.41 -27.71 10.44
N GLY A 210 7.85 -26.60 9.96
CA GLY A 210 7.19 -26.55 8.66
C GLY A 210 7.59 -25.37 7.80
N LYS A 211 7.36 -25.51 6.49
CA LYS A 211 7.50 -24.42 5.53
C LYS A 211 6.25 -23.54 5.53
N TYR A 212 6.42 -22.28 5.13
CA TYR A 212 5.29 -21.36 4.91
C TYR A 212 4.43 -21.14 6.17
N ARG A 213 5.02 -21.27 7.36
CA ARG A 213 4.37 -21.01 8.65
C ARG A 213 4.75 -19.63 9.14
N CYS A 214 3.74 -18.87 9.55
CA CYS A 214 3.90 -17.53 10.09
C CYS A 214 2.93 -17.31 11.24
N MET A 215 2.95 -16.11 11.81
CA MET A 215 1.91 -15.64 12.72
C MET A 215 1.21 -14.43 12.12
N VAL A 216 -0.11 -14.37 12.32
CA VAL A 216 -0.90 -13.15 12.10
C VAL A 216 -1.35 -12.65 13.48
N ASP A 217 -0.81 -11.52 13.90
CA ASP A 217 -0.86 -11.07 15.28
C ASP A 217 -0.41 -12.18 16.26
N ASP A 218 -1.32 -12.66 17.11
CA ASP A 218 -1.06 -13.69 18.12
C ASP A 218 -1.43 -15.11 17.62
N GLU A 219 -1.95 -15.25 16.39
CA GLU A 219 -2.52 -16.50 15.88
C GLU A 219 -1.59 -17.22 14.88
N PRO A 220 -1.52 -18.56 14.90
CA PRO A 220 -0.80 -19.33 13.89
C PRO A 220 -1.42 -19.16 12.51
N CYS A 221 -0.60 -19.04 11.47
CA CYS A 221 -1.07 -18.98 10.09
C CYS A 221 -0.22 -19.86 9.18
N GLN A 222 -0.89 -20.72 8.40
CA GLN A 222 -0.26 -21.55 7.38
C GLN A 222 -0.51 -20.87 6.04
N LEU A 223 0.55 -20.33 5.44
CA LEU A 223 0.51 -19.80 4.09
C LEU A 223 0.42 -20.97 3.10
N PRO A 224 -0.14 -20.74 1.90
CA PRO A 224 -0.10 -21.73 0.83
C PRO A 224 1.34 -22.02 0.41
N ASP A 225 1.53 -23.09 -0.36
CA ASP A 225 2.83 -23.37 -0.98
C ASP A 225 3.16 -22.27 -2.01
N LEU A 226 4.17 -21.47 -1.70
CA LEU A 226 4.64 -20.38 -2.56
C LEU A 226 5.84 -20.79 -3.43
N THR A 227 6.25 -22.05 -3.44
CA THR A 227 7.48 -22.51 -4.15
C THR A 227 7.34 -22.34 -5.67
N SER A 228 6.13 -22.50 -6.21
CA SER A 228 5.81 -22.36 -7.63
C SER A 228 5.26 -20.99 -7.99
N TYR A 229 5.19 -20.07 -7.02
CA TYR A 229 4.62 -18.75 -7.22
C TYR A 229 5.52 -17.92 -8.15
N LYS A 230 5.17 -17.93 -9.44
CA LYS A 230 5.78 -17.08 -10.47
C LYS A 230 5.03 -15.75 -10.54
N ALA A 231 5.77 -14.71 -10.91
CA ALA A 231 5.38 -13.31 -10.89
C ALA A 231 3.98 -13.00 -11.45
N VAL A 232 3.50 -11.84 -11.01
CA VAL A 232 2.13 -11.34 -11.17
C VAL A 232 1.67 -11.26 -12.63
N ILE A 233 0.53 -11.90 -12.92
CA ILE A 233 -0.29 -11.69 -14.12
C ILE A 233 -1.63 -11.12 -13.63
N VAL A 234 -1.66 -9.83 -13.29
CA VAL A 234 -2.93 -9.16 -12.98
C VAL A 234 -3.55 -8.68 -14.29
N ARG A 235 -4.84 -8.97 -14.45
CA ARG A 235 -5.67 -8.35 -15.48
C ARG A 235 -5.80 -6.87 -15.15
N VAL A 236 -5.22 -6.02 -15.99
CA VAL A 236 -5.45 -4.58 -15.95
C VAL A 236 -6.97 -4.35 -16.03
N PRO A 237 -7.63 -3.76 -15.03
CA PRO A 237 -8.99 -3.28 -15.22
C PRO A 237 -8.93 -2.24 -16.34
N GLU A 238 -9.66 -2.51 -17.44
CA GLU A 238 -9.75 -1.58 -18.56
C GLU A 238 -10.11 -0.20 -18.02
N LYS A 239 -9.28 0.81 -18.35
CA LYS A 239 -9.73 2.20 -18.25
C LYS A 239 -11.07 2.29 -18.98
N PRO A 240 -12.11 2.93 -18.42
CA PRO A 240 -13.31 3.18 -19.18
C PRO A 240 -12.91 3.95 -20.44
N VAL A 241 -13.02 3.27 -21.58
CA VAL A 241 -12.92 3.91 -22.89
C VAL A 241 -14.11 4.86 -22.95
N LEU A 242 -13.82 6.16 -22.85
CA LEU A 242 -14.81 7.17 -23.20
C LEU A 242 -15.26 6.85 -24.64
N PRO A 243 -16.58 6.77 -24.91
CA PRO A 243 -17.05 6.47 -26.25
C PRO A 243 -16.45 7.49 -27.21
N SER A 244 -15.74 6.97 -28.22
CA SER A 244 -15.33 7.75 -29.38
C SER A 244 -16.58 8.36 -29.98
N THR A 245 -16.72 9.68 -29.86
CA THR A 245 -17.73 10.44 -30.60
C THR A 245 -17.47 10.22 -32.08
N GLU A 246 -18.34 9.45 -32.71
CA GLU A 246 -18.50 9.37 -34.15
C GLU A 246 -18.63 10.78 -34.71
N THR A 247 -17.91 11.04 -35.79
CA THR A 247 -18.01 12.26 -36.57
C THR A 247 -19.36 12.25 -37.29
N PRO A 248 -20.26 13.22 -37.09
CA PRO A 248 -21.46 13.31 -37.91
C PRO A 248 -21.09 13.81 -39.31
N GLU A 249 -21.69 13.19 -40.33
CA GLU A 249 -21.68 13.64 -41.72
C GLU A 249 -22.23 15.07 -41.87
N PRO A 250 -21.78 15.82 -42.89
CA PRO A 250 -22.11 17.23 -43.03
C PRO A 250 -23.53 17.42 -43.57
N LEU A 251 -24.34 18.20 -42.85
CA LEU A 251 -25.60 18.75 -43.35
C LEU A 251 -25.35 20.17 -43.87
N ASP A 252 -25.53 20.34 -45.19
CA ASP A 252 -25.67 21.63 -45.87
C ASP A 252 -26.96 22.33 -45.41
N ILE A 253 -26.85 23.45 -44.67
CA ILE A 253 -27.93 24.43 -44.57
C ILE A 253 -27.35 25.85 -44.57
N HIS A 254 -27.65 26.56 -45.66
CA HIS A 254 -27.63 28.01 -45.80
C HIS A 254 -28.50 28.68 -44.74
N ASP A 255 -27.87 29.38 -43.80
CA ASP A 255 -28.24 30.74 -43.37
C ASP A 255 -27.31 31.10 -42.21
N SER A 256 -26.61 32.23 -42.31
CA SER A 256 -25.72 32.71 -41.26
C SER A 256 -26.48 33.60 -40.28
N PRO A 257 -26.75 33.15 -39.04
CA PRO A 257 -26.87 34.07 -37.92
C PRO A 257 -25.45 34.39 -37.40
N GLU A 258 -25.24 35.66 -37.07
CA GLU A 258 -24.02 36.24 -36.52
C GLU A 258 -23.28 35.29 -35.55
N PHE A 259 -21.98 35.11 -35.81
CA PHE A 259 -21.05 34.54 -34.85
C PHE A 259 -21.06 35.41 -33.58
N LEU A 260 -21.75 34.94 -32.54
CA LEU A 260 -21.42 35.33 -31.17
C LEU A 260 -20.02 34.76 -30.89
N GLU A 261 -19.03 35.66 -30.82
CA GLU A 261 -17.70 35.33 -30.34
C GLU A 261 -17.83 34.61 -28.97
N PRO A 262 -17.05 33.55 -28.72
CA PRO A 262 -17.02 32.95 -27.40
C PRO A 262 -16.58 34.01 -26.39
N GLU A 263 -17.44 34.29 -25.40
CA GLU A 263 -17.12 35.20 -24.32
C GLU A 263 -15.76 34.84 -23.71
N LYS A 264 -14.88 35.84 -23.68
CA LYS A 264 -13.56 35.77 -23.04
C LYS A 264 -13.72 35.21 -21.62
N PRO A 265 -12.85 34.29 -21.17
CA PRO A 265 -12.89 33.83 -19.79
C PRO A 265 -12.72 35.04 -18.86
N VAL A 266 -13.64 35.14 -17.90
CA VAL A 266 -13.76 36.22 -16.93
C VAL A 266 -12.41 36.45 -16.23
N THR A 267 -11.67 37.46 -16.69
CA THR A 267 -10.40 37.92 -16.11
C THR A 267 -10.57 38.54 -14.71
N GLY A 268 -11.81 38.78 -14.27
CA GLY A 268 -12.13 39.38 -12.99
C GLY A 268 -11.83 38.52 -11.75
N GLY A 269 -11.92 37.18 -11.85
CA GLY A 269 -11.81 36.30 -10.67
C GLY A 269 -10.38 36.04 -10.18
N LEU A 270 -9.41 35.99 -11.09
CA LEU A 270 -8.01 35.75 -10.72
C LEU A 270 -7.34 37.04 -10.20
N LYS A 271 -7.75 38.21 -10.71
CA LYS A 271 -7.22 39.50 -10.27
C LYS A 271 -7.54 39.80 -8.81
N SER A 272 -8.78 39.56 -8.38
CA SER A 272 -9.22 39.73 -6.98
C SER A 272 -8.55 38.75 -6.01
N THR A 273 -7.91 37.69 -6.52
CA THR A 273 -7.19 36.70 -5.71
C THR A 273 -5.69 36.98 -5.65
N ILE A 274 -5.08 37.44 -6.75
CA ILE A 274 -3.61 37.62 -6.85
C ILE A 274 -3.14 38.91 -6.20
N LEU A 275 -3.88 40.02 -6.36
CA LEU A 275 -3.45 41.33 -5.86
C LEU A 275 -3.35 41.37 -4.32
N PRO A 276 -4.35 40.87 -3.55
CA PRO A 276 -4.25 40.85 -2.09
C PRO A 276 -3.12 39.95 -1.57
N LEU A 277 -2.77 38.88 -2.28
CA LEU A 277 -1.66 38.00 -1.90
C LEU A 277 -0.31 38.69 -2.11
N LYS A 278 -0.19 39.48 -3.18
CA LYS A 278 1.03 40.27 -3.44
C LYS A 278 1.18 41.39 -2.41
N ASP A 279 0.09 42.08 -2.08
CA ASP A 279 0.06 43.11 -1.03
C ASP A 279 0.35 42.51 0.36
N ALA A 280 -0.05 41.26 0.60
CA ALA A 280 0.27 40.49 1.80
C ALA A 280 1.71 39.91 1.81
N GLY A 281 2.55 40.24 0.82
CA GLY A 281 3.96 39.86 0.79
C GLY A 281 4.25 38.44 0.32
N TYR A 282 3.30 37.76 -0.33
CA TYR A 282 3.56 36.44 -0.89
C TYR A 282 4.51 36.55 -2.09
N SER A 283 5.45 35.59 -2.18
CA SER A 283 6.37 35.57 -3.32
C SER A 283 5.65 35.15 -4.61
N ASP A 284 6.07 35.74 -5.72
CA ASP A 284 5.64 35.40 -7.08
C ASP A 284 5.64 33.89 -7.33
N THR A 285 6.69 33.20 -6.87
CA THR A 285 6.81 31.74 -7.00
C THR A 285 5.73 31.00 -6.22
N ARG A 286 5.36 31.48 -5.03
CA ARG A 286 4.30 30.87 -4.21
C ARG A 286 2.94 31.07 -4.85
N ILE A 287 2.66 32.27 -5.36
CA ILE A 287 1.41 32.57 -6.08
C ILE A 287 1.30 31.69 -7.34
N ILE A 288 2.38 31.58 -8.13
CA ILE A 288 2.39 30.76 -9.35
C ILE A 288 2.15 29.28 -9.06
N LYS A 289 2.76 28.73 -8.00
CA LYS A 289 2.70 27.30 -7.68
C LYS A 289 1.46 26.89 -6.90
N ASP A 290 0.98 27.74 -6.00
CA ASP A 290 -0.03 27.38 -5.00
C ASP A 290 -1.39 27.99 -5.31
N VAL A 291 -1.45 29.09 -6.07
CA VAL A 291 -2.70 29.76 -6.45
C VAL A 291 -3.01 29.49 -7.92
N LEU A 292 -2.03 29.65 -8.80
CA LEU A 292 -2.21 29.44 -10.24
C LEU A 292 -1.98 27.99 -10.68
N GLY A 293 -1.37 27.15 -9.84
CA GLY A 293 -1.17 25.72 -10.10
C GLY A 293 -0.07 25.37 -11.12
N TYR A 294 0.76 26.33 -11.54
CA TYR A 294 1.84 26.08 -12.51
C TYR A 294 3.12 25.63 -11.81
N ARG A 295 3.64 24.46 -12.19
CA ARG A 295 4.84 23.83 -11.60
C ARG A 295 5.74 23.23 -12.70
N GLY A 296 6.99 22.96 -12.37
CA GLY A 296 7.95 22.30 -13.27
C GLY A 296 8.09 23.02 -14.62
N ALA A 297 7.95 22.27 -15.72
CA ALA A 297 8.07 22.78 -17.08
C ALA A 297 7.03 23.87 -17.42
N ASP A 298 5.89 23.89 -16.74
CA ASP A 298 4.81 24.87 -16.98
C ASP A 298 4.97 26.16 -16.15
N TYR A 299 5.99 26.27 -15.30
CA TYR A 299 6.22 27.46 -14.47
C TYR A 299 6.32 28.75 -15.30
N GLN A 300 6.95 28.71 -16.47
CA GLN A 300 7.07 29.89 -17.34
C GLN A 300 5.71 30.36 -17.87
N LYS A 301 4.76 29.45 -18.11
CA LYS A 301 3.39 29.80 -18.51
C LYS A 301 2.66 30.53 -17.37
N GLY A 302 2.82 30.03 -16.13
CA GLY A 302 2.26 30.67 -14.94
C GLY A 302 2.82 32.07 -14.68
N ARG A 303 4.14 32.25 -14.91
CA ARG A 303 4.78 33.57 -14.83
C ARG A 303 4.19 34.55 -15.85
N GLN A 304 4.05 34.13 -17.11
CA GLN A 304 3.45 34.95 -18.17
C GLN A 304 2.00 35.34 -17.87
N LEU A 305 1.21 34.39 -17.35
CA LEU A 305 -0.17 34.64 -16.96
C LEU A 305 -0.26 35.65 -15.81
N MET A 306 0.56 35.50 -14.77
CA MET A 306 0.60 36.42 -13.63
C MET A 306 1.02 37.83 -14.06
N THR A 307 2.01 37.96 -14.96
CA THR A 307 2.41 39.26 -15.54
C THR A 307 1.27 39.91 -16.32
N ARG A 308 0.49 39.16 -17.11
CA ARG A 308 -0.69 39.70 -17.81
C ARG A 308 -1.74 40.22 -16.83
N ILE A 309 -2.07 39.45 -15.79
CA ILE A 309 -3.08 39.83 -14.79
C ILE A 309 -2.68 41.09 -14.01
N LEU A 310 -1.38 41.24 -13.72
CA LEU A 310 -0.86 42.41 -13.00
C LEU A 310 -0.68 43.65 -13.90
N ASN A 311 -0.43 43.46 -15.19
CA ASN A 311 -0.30 44.58 -16.14
C ASN A 311 -1.66 45.13 -16.58
N ASP A 312 -2.73 44.32 -16.53
CA ASP A 312 -4.12 44.78 -16.66
C ASP A 312 -4.61 45.59 -15.43
N ALA A 313 -3.70 46.04 -14.55
CA ALA A 313 -3.97 46.83 -13.33
C ALA A 313 -3.43 48.27 -13.37
N THR A 314 -2.88 48.71 -14.51
CA THR A 314 -2.57 50.11 -14.85
C THR A 314 -3.44 50.58 -15.99
#